data_AF-A0AAD7HFR5-F1
#
_entry.id   AF-A0AAD7HFR5-F1
#
_cell.length_a   1.000
_cell.length_b   1.000
_cell.length_c   1.000
_cell.angle_alpha   90.00
_cell.angle_beta   90.00
_cell.angle_gamma   90.00
#
_symmetry.space_group_name_H-M   'P 1'
#
loop_
_entity.id
_entity.type
_entity.pdbx_description
1 polymer ?
#
loop_
_entity_poly.entity_id
_entity_poly.type
_entity_poly.pdbx_seq_one_letter_code
_entity_poly.pdbx_strand_id
1 'polypeptide(L)'
;MAPNKTTELFRGNGTAEKAHTWLCGLEQTWKWDAEEKEKLYRFEKGLHPGSQAEEWLEALDAKEKTDWKSLMAAFEGKWAKPKASRRGQDIVIQELMANILDHGDLGKYVKDEDGTSVLSHVAWAETARNLLGELPGGDAAMMLKSAVRKTLPVEFRALVEDQNSTTWEKYLKAVEDVQLDRISDAVEVRETHARASSSPMPRTPSDAFTAQLLQSLGLSDLARNLGSPSSVTDPPAPATPASYVQRPYQTPSTMVDPRTPWASRQSPDPFGGSTVRPTNFFTKNLLASPASPSANRSRPVNLSGDPARDVDVVRRIAESPRTYAADPAGIQRYTSDFAAWMSQNGNIQSPDYVSFPFTPGTANPGSRECFRCGKLTVPPHFGTWVCLAQNGTEVPARETNLRNAVGAILYPAGQRTPVRISQIHEVQYDLFGGHDPDQPLYEDADELENGEEPTV
;
A
#
# COMPACT_ATOMS: atom_id res chain seq x y z
N MET A 1 -26.78 35.67 20.17
CA MET A 1 -27.42 34.49 20.78
C MET A 1 -27.05 33.29 19.93
N ALA A 2 -26.25 32.37 20.46
CA ALA A 2 -25.93 31.15 19.72
C ALA A 2 -27.22 30.34 19.51
N PRO A 3 -27.42 29.70 18.35
CA PRO A 3 -28.59 28.86 18.13
C PRO A 3 -28.60 27.77 19.20
N ASN A 4 -29.70 27.68 19.96
CA ASN A 4 -29.95 26.57 20.86
C ASN A 4 -29.93 25.30 20.00
N LYS A 5 -28.84 24.53 20.06
CA LYS A 5 -28.82 23.16 19.54
C LYS A 5 -29.93 22.41 20.26
N THR A 6 -31.03 22.15 19.57
CA THR A 6 -32.08 21.26 20.02
C THR A 6 -31.40 19.94 20.34
N THR A 7 -31.33 19.58 21.62
CA THR A 7 -30.71 18.33 22.04
C THR A 7 -31.56 17.20 21.46
N GLU A 8 -30.99 16.44 20.52
CA GLU A 8 -31.67 15.30 19.95
C GLU A 8 -32.02 14.31 21.08
N LEU A 9 -33.29 13.92 21.13
CA LEU A 9 -33.78 12.95 22.11
C LEU A 9 -33.31 11.54 21.73
N PHE A 10 -32.88 10.75 22.70
CA PHE A 10 -32.38 9.39 22.48
C PHE A 10 -33.53 8.38 22.40
N ARG A 11 -33.54 7.59 21.34
CA ARG A 11 -34.56 6.56 21.07
C ARG A 11 -34.07 5.15 21.43
N GLY A 12 -32.77 4.91 21.40
CA GLY A 12 -32.17 3.63 21.80
C GLY A 12 -32.29 2.49 20.78
N ASN A 13 -32.62 2.78 19.52
CA ASN A 13 -32.86 1.80 18.45
C ASN A 13 -31.59 1.19 17.81
N GLY A 14 -30.41 1.46 18.38
CA GLY A 14 -29.19 0.65 18.23
C GLY A 14 -28.45 0.68 16.88
N THR A 15 -28.96 1.34 15.84
CA THR A 15 -28.32 1.30 14.49
C THR A 15 -27.88 2.65 13.95
N ALA A 16 -28.55 3.74 14.29
CA ALA A 16 -28.18 5.10 13.86
C ALA A 16 -27.67 5.98 15.02
N GLU A 17 -28.22 5.78 16.22
CA GLU A 17 -27.92 6.61 17.39
C GLU A 17 -26.77 6.04 18.22
N LYS A 18 -25.67 6.79 18.30
CA LYS A 18 -24.52 6.45 19.16
C LYS A 18 -24.84 6.82 20.60
N ALA A 19 -25.33 5.86 21.38
CA ALA A 19 -25.74 6.03 22.79
C ALA A 19 -24.73 6.82 23.64
N HIS A 20 -23.44 6.52 23.51
CA HIS A 20 -22.36 7.21 24.26
C HIS A 20 -22.10 8.63 23.76
N THR A 21 -22.25 8.89 22.45
CA THR A 21 -22.11 10.24 21.90
C THR A 21 -23.24 11.15 22.39
N TRP A 22 -24.47 10.64 22.39
CA TRP A 22 -25.61 11.34 22.96
C TRP A 22 -25.40 11.64 24.44
N LEU A 23 -24.96 10.64 25.22
CA LEU A 23 -24.71 10.81 26.65
C LEU A 23 -23.65 11.88 26.92
N CYS A 24 -22.51 11.86 26.21
CA CYS A 24 -21.50 12.90 26.34
C CYS A 24 -22.05 14.29 25.99
N GLY A 25 -22.90 14.37 24.95
CA GLY A 25 -23.59 15.61 24.60
C GLY A 25 -24.53 16.09 25.72
N LEU A 26 -25.26 15.18 26.36
CA LEU A 26 -26.11 15.48 27.51
C LEU A 26 -25.29 15.97 28.70
N GLU A 27 -24.20 15.28 29.05
CA GLU A 27 -23.30 15.65 30.17
C GLU A 27 -22.67 17.04 29.96
N GLN A 28 -22.34 17.40 28.72
CA GLN A 28 -21.82 18.74 28.37
C GLN A 28 -22.83 19.87 28.62
N THR A 29 -24.14 19.57 28.70
CA THR A 29 -25.16 20.58 29.02
C THR A 29 -25.30 20.85 30.51
N TRP A 30 -24.66 20.05 31.36
CA TRP A 30 -24.77 20.19 32.80
C TRP A 30 -23.82 21.26 33.32
N LYS A 31 -24.19 21.83 34.47
CA LYS A 31 -23.25 22.61 35.26
C LYS A 31 -22.29 21.65 35.98
N TRP A 32 -21.08 22.11 36.25
CA TRP A 32 -20.05 21.32 36.93
C TRP A 32 -20.45 20.91 38.36
N ASP A 33 -21.40 21.61 38.96
CA ASP A 33 -21.97 21.41 40.29
C ASP A 33 -23.41 20.85 40.27
N ALA A 34 -23.89 20.35 39.12
CA ALA A 34 -25.26 19.85 39.00
C ALA A 34 -25.57 18.75 40.02
N GLU A 35 -26.66 18.92 40.75
CA GLU A 35 -27.14 17.94 41.73
C GLU A 35 -27.51 16.62 41.04
N GLU A 36 -27.36 15.51 41.76
CA GLU A 36 -27.61 14.18 41.21
C GLU A 36 -29.08 14.00 40.76
N LYS A 37 -30.02 14.59 41.48
CA LYS A 37 -31.44 14.62 41.09
C LYS A 37 -31.66 15.35 39.77
N GLU A 38 -30.89 16.41 39.51
CA GLU A 38 -30.96 17.14 38.23
C GLU A 38 -30.43 16.27 37.08
N LYS A 39 -29.34 15.52 37.31
CA LYS A 39 -28.78 14.60 36.30
C LYS A 39 -29.78 13.51 35.91
N LEU A 40 -30.41 12.87 36.90
CA LEU A 40 -31.44 11.85 36.68
C LEU A 40 -32.64 12.43 35.91
N TYR A 41 -33.13 13.60 36.34
CA TYR A 41 -34.24 14.28 35.66
C TYR A 41 -33.90 14.61 34.21
N ARG A 42 -32.71 15.17 33.94
CA ARG A 42 -32.28 15.52 32.58
C ARG A 42 -32.09 14.29 31.70
N PHE A 43 -31.59 13.19 32.26
CA PHE A 43 -31.48 11.93 31.53
C PHE A 43 -32.86 11.42 31.12
N GLU A 44 -33.81 11.36 32.04
CA GLU A 44 -35.19 10.96 31.75
C GLU A 44 -35.82 11.85 30.67
N LYS A 45 -35.66 13.18 30.76
CA LYS A 45 -36.16 14.13 29.76
C LYS A 45 -35.39 14.12 28.44
N GLY A 46 -34.21 13.52 28.41
CA GLY A 46 -33.42 13.34 27.21
C GLY A 46 -33.85 12.14 26.38
N LEU A 47 -34.76 11.30 26.88
CA LEU A 47 -35.30 10.16 26.16
C LEU A 47 -36.48 10.57 25.28
N HIS A 48 -36.60 9.93 24.12
CA HIS A 48 -37.75 10.15 23.25
C HIS A 48 -38.98 9.39 23.78
N PRO A 49 -40.17 10.03 23.85
CA PRO A 49 -41.39 9.35 24.27
C PRO A 49 -41.75 8.15 23.38
N GLY A 50 -42.19 7.05 23.97
CA GLY A 50 -42.52 5.78 23.30
C GLY A 50 -41.33 5.08 22.66
N SER A 51 -40.11 5.40 23.09
CA SER A 51 -38.90 4.80 22.54
C SER A 51 -38.40 3.61 23.34
N GLN A 52 -37.55 2.79 22.72
CA GLN A 52 -36.92 1.64 23.38
C GLN A 52 -36.07 2.06 24.58
N ALA A 53 -35.50 3.27 24.55
CA ALA A 53 -34.75 3.80 25.68
C ALA A 53 -35.67 4.15 26.86
N GLU A 54 -36.84 4.73 26.60
CA GLU A 54 -37.83 5.03 27.66
C GLU A 54 -38.41 3.73 28.24
N GLU A 55 -38.84 2.79 27.39
CA GLU A 55 -39.32 1.48 27.84
C GLU A 55 -38.29 0.73 28.70
N TRP A 56 -37.01 0.80 28.31
CA TRP A 56 -35.91 0.25 29.10
C TRP A 56 -35.76 0.95 30.45
N LEU A 57 -35.81 2.28 30.48
CA LEU A 57 -35.71 3.04 31.72
C LEU A 57 -36.90 2.73 32.64
N GLU A 58 -38.11 2.57 32.11
CA GLU A 58 -39.29 2.20 32.88
C GLU A 58 -39.15 0.81 33.50
N ALA A 59 -38.64 -0.16 32.75
CA ALA A 59 -38.43 -1.55 33.17
C ALA A 59 -37.29 -1.76 34.19
N LEU A 60 -36.41 -0.76 34.39
CA LEU A 60 -35.29 -0.83 35.33
C LEU A 60 -35.77 -0.96 36.80
N ASP A 61 -34.99 -1.62 37.67
CA ASP A 61 -35.32 -1.69 39.09
C ASP A 61 -35.22 -0.31 39.76
N ALA A 62 -36.06 -0.03 40.76
CA ALA A 62 -36.05 1.25 41.47
C ALA A 62 -34.67 1.57 42.09
N LYS A 63 -33.91 0.56 42.52
CA LYS A 63 -32.56 0.71 43.08
C LYS A 63 -31.53 1.13 42.03
N GLU A 64 -31.77 0.84 40.77
CA GLU A 64 -30.87 1.20 39.67
C GLU A 64 -31.12 2.63 39.19
N LYS A 65 -32.30 3.21 39.50
CA LYS A 65 -32.68 4.59 39.14
C LYS A 65 -32.34 5.65 40.20
N THR A 66 -31.94 5.24 41.42
CA THR A 66 -31.77 6.17 42.55
C THR A 66 -30.47 6.96 42.52
N ASP A 67 -29.46 6.44 41.84
CA ASP A 67 -28.10 6.97 41.85
C ASP A 67 -27.57 6.99 40.41
N TRP A 68 -26.89 8.07 40.05
CA TRP A 68 -26.38 8.29 38.70
C TRP A 68 -25.40 7.18 38.29
N LYS A 69 -24.56 6.71 39.22
CA LYS A 69 -23.59 5.65 38.97
C LYS A 69 -24.28 4.32 38.68
N SER A 70 -25.33 4.00 39.42
CA SER A 70 -26.12 2.77 39.19
C SER A 70 -26.84 2.82 37.85
N LEU A 71 -27.47 3.95 37.52
CA LEU A 71 -28.14 4.15 36.23
C LEU A 71 -27.15 4.03 35.07
N MET A 72 -25.97 4.61 35.23
CA MET A 72 -24.89 4.53 34.24
C MET A 72 -24.36 3.12 34.03
N ALA A 73 -24.20 2.34 35.10
CA ALA A 73 -23.80 0.94 34.98
C ALA A 73 -24.86 0.11 34.22
N ALA A 74 -26.15 0.34 34.50
CA ALA A 74 -27.23 -0.31 33.77
C ALA A 74 -27.28 0.14 32.30
N PHE A 75 -27.08 1.43 32.03
CA PHE A 75 -27.01 1.99 30.69
C PHE A 75 -25.88 1.37 29.87
N GLU A 76 -24.67 1.29 30.44
CA GLU A 76 -23.53 0.62 29.80
C GLU A 76 -23.75 -0.89 29.62
N GLY A 77 -24.56 -1.53 30.46
CA GLY A 77 -24.99 -2.91 30.27
C GLY A 77 -25.91 -3.09 29.06
N LYS A 78 -26.85 -2.15 28.85
CA LYS A 78 -27.83 -2.21 27.75
C LYS A 78 -27.26 -1.74 26.42
N TRP A 79 -26.55 -0.61 26.41
CA TRP A 79 -25.85 -0.06 25.25
C TRP A 79 -24.35 -0.03 25.52
N ALA A 80 -23.73 -1.22 25.47
CA ALA A 80 -22.30 -1.36 25.68
C ALA A 80 -21.51 -0.41 24.77
N LYS A 81 -20.49 0.25 25.34
CA LYS A 81 -19.51 1.00 24.55
C LYS A 81 -19.03 0.07 23.45
N PRO A 82 -19.15 0.45 22.16
CA PRO A 82 -18.53 -0.31 21.10
C PRO A 82 -17.10 -0.56 21.54
N LYS A 83 -16.72 -1.83 21.71
CA LYS A 83 -15.34 -2.15 22.05
C LYS A 83 -14.53 -1.51 20.93
N ALA A 84 -13.77 -0.45 21.25
CA ALA A 84 -12.88 0.14 20.30
C ALA A 84 -12.02 -1.01 19.82
N SER A 85 -12.29 -1.48 18.60
CA SER A 85 -11.45 -2.49 18.00
C SER A 85 -10.14 -1.76 17.86
N ARG A 86 -9.20 -2.05 18.77
CA ARG A 86 -7.85 -1.52 18.64
C ARG A 86 -7.47 -1.88 17.21
N ARG A 87 -7.11 -0.87 16.42
CA ARG A 87 -6.54 -1.12 15.10
C ARG A 87 -5.52 -2.23 15.28
N GLY A 88 -5.64 -3.28 14.46
CA GLY A 88 -4.72 -4.41 14.56
C GLY A 88 -3.29 -3.87 14.53
N GLN A 89 -2.39 -4.41 15.35
CA GLN A 89 -1.00 -3.93 15.40
C GLN A 89 -0.38 -3.91 14.00
N ASP A 90 -0.73 -4.90 13.17
CA ASP A 90 -0.30 -4.97 11.78
C ASP A 90 -0.75 -3.76 10.95
N ILE A 91 -1.96 -3.23 11.18
CA ILE A 91 -2.49 -2.04 10.50
C ILE A 91 -1.71 -0.81 10.94
N VAL A 92 -1.48 -0.65 12.25
CA VAL A 92 -0.70 0.47 12.79
C VAL A 92 0.74 0.44 12.28
N ILE A 93 1.36 -0.75 12.20
CA ILE A 93 2.69 -0.93 11.63
C ILE A 93 2.69 -0.57 10.14
N GLN A 94 1.66 -0.99 9.39
CA GLN A 94 1.53 -0.64 7.97
C GLN A 94 1.39 0.88 7.76
N GLU A 95 0.55 1.56 8.54
CA GLU A 95 0.41 3.02 8.51
C GLU A 95 1.72 3.71 8.87
N LEU A 96 2.43 3.22 9.89
CA LEU A 96 3.73 3.75 10.29
C LEU A 96 4.77 3.60 9.18
N MET A 97 4.75 2.49 8.43
CA MET A 97 5.63 2.28 7.28
C MET A 97 5.19 3.05 6.03
N ALA A 98 3.90 3.37 5.91
CA ALA A 98 3.34 4.20 4.83
C ALA A 98 3.53 5.70 5.09
N ASN A 99 3.83 6.10 6.33
CA ASN A 99 4.21 7.47 6.69
C ASN A 99 5.61 7.79 6.11
N ILE A 100 5.62 8.17 4.83
CA ILE A 100 6.82 8.50 4.06
C ILE A 100 6.93 10.02 3.95
N LEU A 101 8.09 10.56 4.34
CA LEU A 101 8.41 11.95 4.11
C LEU A 101 8.95 12.09 2.67
N ASP A 102 8.21 12.79 1.80
CA ASP A 102 8.61 12.97 0.41
C ASP A 102 9.87 13.87 0.33
N HIS A 103 10.80 13.50 -0.56
CA HIS A 103 11.97 14.33 -0.87
C HIS A 103 11.55 15.73 -1.32
N GLY A 104 10.48 15.81 -2.11
CA GLY A 104 9.98 17.08 -2.62
C GLY A 104 9.38 17.96 -1.55
N ASP A 105 8.97 17.41 -0.40
CA ASP A 105 8.29 18.14 0.66
C ASP A 105 9.22 18.48 1.83
N LEU A 106 10.50 18.07 1.76
CA LEU A 106 11.49 18.31 2.80
C LEU A 106 11.69 19.83 3.05
N GLY A 107 11.52 20.26 4.30
CA GLY A 107 11.67 21.66 4.70
C GLY A 107 10.53 22.59 4.28
N LYS A 108 9.48 22.07 3.63
CA LYS A 108 8.28 22.85 3.30
C LYS A 108 7.30 22.89 4.46
N TYR A 109 6.45 23.91 4.47
CA TYR A 109 5.29 23.97 5.35
C TYR A 109 4.13 23.17 4.76
N VAL A 110 3.52 22.32 5.59
CA VAL A 110 2.31 21.56 5.31
C VAL A 110 1.24 22.02 6.28
N LYS A 111 -0.02 22.06 5.85
CA LYS A 111 -1.14 22.35 6.75
C LYS A 111 -1.52 21.08 7.50
N ASP A 112 -1.57 21.20 8.82
CA ASP A 112 -2.07 20.14 9.71
C ASP A 112 -3.61 20.05 9.64
N GLU A 113 -4.20 19.05 10.32
CA GLU A 113 -5.65 18.82 10.42
C GLU A 113 -6.40 20.06 10.94
N ASP A 114 -5.76 20.84 11.82
CA ASP A 114 -6.28 22.11 12.36
C ASP A 114 -6.06 23.32 11.43
N GLY A 115 -5.46 23.12 10.26
CA GLY A 115 -5.15 24.18 9.29
C GLY A 115 -3.89 25.01 9.63
N THR A 116 -3.18 24.66 10.69
CA THR A 116 -1.92 25.30 11.10
C THR A 116 -0.78 24.89 10.18
N SER A 117 0.03 25.86 9.73
CA SER A 117 1.22 25.57 8.91
C SER A 117 2.37 25.05 9.78
N VAL A 118 2.73 23.78 9.60
CA VAL A 118 3.80 23.09 10.33
C VAL A 118 4.85 22.60 9.33
N LEU A 119 6.13 22.52 9.72
CA LEU A 119 7.17 21.96 8.85
C LEU A 119 6.89 20.46 8.57
N SER A 120 7.10 20.03 7.33
CA SER A 120 6.77 18.67 6.87
C SER A 120 7.38 17.54 7.71
N HIS A 121 8.63 17.70 8.16
CA HIS A 121 9.31 16.71 9.00
C HIS A 121 8.78 16.69 10.44
N VAL A 122 8.26 17.82 10.93
CA VAL A 122 7.60 17.90 12.24
C VAL A 122 6.24 17.22 12.17
N ALA A 123 5.43 17.52 11.15
CA ALA A 123 4.15 16.86 10.91
C ALA A 123 4.31 15.33 10.75
N TRP A 124 5.36 14.91 10.03
CA TRP A 124 5.73 13.50 9.91
C TRP A 124 6.06 12.85 11.28
N ALA A 125 6.84 13.54 12.12
CA ALA A 125 7.26 13.03 13.42
C ALA A 125 6.09 12.92 14.41
N GLU A 126 5.16 13.87 14.36
CA GLU A 126 3.93 13.84 15.14
C GLU A 126 3.01 12.68 14.72
N THR A 127 2.81 12.49 13.41
CA THR A 127 2.07 11.33 12.89
C THR A 127 2.70 10.02 13.35
N ALA A 128 4.04 9.91 13.26
CA ALA A 128 4.77 8.73 13.72
C ALA A 128 4.63 8.51 15.24
N ARG A 129 4.66 9.57 16.04
CA ARG A 129 4.46 9.52 17.50
C ARG A 129 3.10 8.96 17.86
N ASN A 130 2.04 9.43 17.20
CA ASN A 130 0.68 9.01 17.46
C ASN A 130 0.50 7.52 17.15
N LEU A 131 1.01 7.06 16.01
CA LEU A 131 0.98 5.64 15.61
C LEU A 131 1.76 4.74 16.57
N LEU A 132 2.94 5.19 17.03
CA LEU A 132 3.73 4.44 18.01
C LEU A 132 3.05 4.34 19.37
N GLY A 133 2.27 5.34 19.77
CA GLY A 133 1.46 5.32 21.00
C GLY A 133 0.34 4.28 21.00
N GLU A 134 -0.12 3.83 19.82
CA GLU A 134 -1.13 2.77 19.68
C GLU A 134 -0.55 1.36 19.80
N LEU A 135 0.77 1.21 19.63
CA LEU A 135 1.46 -0.06 19.80
C LEU A 135 1.72 -0.33 21.29
N PRO A 136 1.72 -1.60 21.74
CA PRO A 136 2.15 -1.92 23.10
C PRO A 136 3.62 -1.50 23.26
N GLY A 137 3.86 -0.49 24.10
CA GLY A 137 5.19 0.09 24.32
C GLY A 137 6.24 -0.95 24.73
N GLY A 138 7.48 -0.82 24.24
CA GLY A 138 8.62 -1.68 24.56
C GLY A 138 9.57 -1.93 23.39
N ASP A 139 10.35 -3.01 23.49
CA ASP A 139 11.39 -3.43 22.52
C ASP A 139 10.85 -3.73 21.12
N ALA A 140 9.58 -4.15 21.01
CA ALA A 140 8.92 -4.44 19.73
C ALA A 140 8.79 -3.19 18.85
N ALA A 141 8.46 -2.04 19.45
CA ALA A 141 8.47 -0.77 18.73
C ALA A 141 9.90 -0.40 18.33
N MET A 142 10.90 -0.65 19.17
CA MET A 142 12.29 -0.30 18.88
C MET A 142 12.84 -1.06 17.66
N MET A 143 12.45 -2.32 17.46
CA MET A 143 12.82 -3.10 16.27
C MET A 143 12.34 -2.45 14.97
N LEU A 144 11.23 -1.69 15.01
CA LEU A 144 10.70 -0.97 13.86
C LEU A 144 11.49 0.29 13.51
N LYS A 145 12.31 0.83 14.43
CA LYS A 145 13.08 2.08 14.21
C LYS A 145 13.93 2.01 12.94
N SER A 146 14.58 0.87 12.71
CA SER A 146 15.41 0.67 11.51
C SER A 146 14.59 0.66 10.20
N ALA A 147 13.33 0.19 10.25
CA ALA A 147 12.44 0.14 9.11
C ALA A 147 11.80 1.51 8.84
N VAL A 148 11.31 2.19 9.89
CA VAL A 148 10.75 3.54 9.81
C VAL A 148 11.82 4.55 9.41
N ARG A 149 13.07 4.41 9.87
CA ARG A 149 14.17 5.27 9.42
C ARG A 149 14.29 5.25 7.89
N LYS A 150 14.02 4.13 7.22
CA LYS A 150 14.09 4.03 5.76
C LYS A 150 12.94 4.75 5.04
N THR A 151 11.88 5.14 5.73
CA THR A 151 10.81 5.99 5.18
C THR A 151 11.22 7.46 5.10
N LEU A 152 12.34 7.83 5.75
CA LEU A 152 12.94 9.16 5.63
C LEU A 152 13.90 9.26 4.43
N PRO A 153 13.89 10.41 3.73
CA PRO A 153 14.86 10.79 2.72
C PRO A 153 16.32 10.60 3.17
N VAL A 154 17.19 10.13 2.28
CA VAL A 154 18.60 9.79 2.59
C VAL A 154 19.38 10.98 3.17
N GLU A 155 19.13 12.17 2.64
CA GLU A 155 19.74 13.43 3.05
C GLU A 155 19.31 13.77 4.46
N PHE A 156 18.02 13.65 4.74
CA PHE A 156 17.47 13.89 6.06
C PHE A 156 17.95 12.86 7.10
N ARG A 157 18.10 11.59 6.69
CA ARG A 157 18.66 10.52 7.54
C ARG A 157 20.11 10.77 7.96
N ALA A 158 20.88 11.53 7.18
CA ALA A 158 22.25 11.90 7.52
C ALA A 158 22.30 13.04 8.56
N LEU A 159 21.27 13.89 8.59
CA LEU A 159 21.12 14.97 9.57
C LEU A 159 20.65 14.46 10.94
N VAL A 160 19.81 13.42 10.94
CA VAL A 160 19.32 12.78 12.17
C VAL A 160 20.34 11.73 12.63
N GLU A 161 21.21 12.12 13.56
CA GLU A 161 22.29 11.30 14.07
C GLU A 161 21.76 10.09 14.88
N ASP A 162 22.07 8.87 14.43
CA ASP A 162 21.42 7.64 14.92
C ASP A 162 22.01 7.10 16.24
N GLN A 163 23.19 7.58 16.66
CA GLN A 163 23.98 6.85 17.66
C GLN A 163 23.50 7.00 19.12
N ASN A 164 22.68 8.01 19.46
CA ASN A 164 22.33 8.32 20.85
C ASN A 164 20.83 8.25 21.20
N SER A 165 19.96 7.94 20.23
CA SER A 165 18.50 7.86 20.47
C SER A 165 18.10 6.46 20.90
N THR A 166 18.23 6.18 22.21
CA THR A 166 17.82 4.93 22.87
C THR A 166 16.31 4.77 23.02
N THR A 167 15.52 5.81 22.70
CA THR A 167 14.05 5.80 22.77
C THR A 167 13.44 6.43 21.53
N TRP A 168 12.20 6.06 21.23
CA TRP A 168 11.43 6.67 20.14
C TRP A 168 11.22 8.16 20.37
N GLU A 169 10.96 8.61 21.61
CA GLU A 169 10.84 10.04 21.90
C GLU A 169 12.12 10.80 21.53
N LYS A 170 13.30 10.28 21.91
CA LYS A 170 14.57 10.92 21.57
C LYS A 170 14.80 10.98 20.06
N TYR A 171 14.42 9.92 19.35
CA TYR A 171 14.57 9.87 17.89
C TYR A 171 13.64 10.87 17.19
N LEU A 172 12.35 10.87 17.53
CA LEU A 172 11.37 11.79 16.95
C LEU A 172 11.66 13.24 17.32
N LYS A 173 12.13 13.49 18.55
CA LYS A 173 12.61 14.81 18.96
C LYS A 173 13.80 15.27 18.12
N ALA A 174 14.77 14.39 17.87
CA ALA A 174 15.90 14.70 17.00
C ALA A 174 15.48 14.97 15.54
N VAL A 175 14.38 14.37 15.06
CA VAL A 175 13.79 14.69 13.76
C VAL A 175 13.16 16.09 13.75
N GLU A 176 12.42 16.43 14.81
CA GLU A 176 11.78 17.75 14.94
C GLU A 176 12.80 18.89 15.10
N ASP A 177 13.91 18.63 15.78
CA ASP A 177 14.92 19.65 16.10
C ASP A 177 15.90 19.88 14.94
N VAL A 178 15.72 19.22 13.78
CA VAL A 178 16.55 19.47 12.59
C VAL A 178 16.28 20.88 12.07
N GLN A 179 17.31 21.72 12.07
CA GLN A 179 17.21 23.10 11.62
C GLN A 179 17.00 23.20 10.09
N LEU A 180 16.17 24.15 9.67
CA LEU A 180 15.74 24.31 8.28
C LEU A 180 16.88 24.63 7.31
N ASP A 181 17.86 25.40 7.74
CA ASP A 181 19.09 25.71 7.01
C ASP A 181 19.86 24.42 6.66
N ARG A 182 20.03 23.52 7.64
CA ARG A 182 20.70 22.22 7.42
C ARG A 182 19.95 21.32 6.45
N ILE A 183 18.61 21.39 6.46
CA ILE A 183 17.77 20.66 5.50
C ILE A 183 17.99 21.21 4.09
N SER A 184 17.98 22.54 3.94
CA SER A 184 18.21 23.21 2.66
C SER A 184 19.58 22.86 2.07
N ASP A 185 20.64 22.95 2.88
CA ASP A 185 22.00 22.60 2.47
C ASP A 185 22.09 21.14 2.01
N ALA A 186 21.45 20.22 2.73
CA ALA A 186 21.48 18.79 2.40
C ALA A 186 20.73 18.48 1.09
N VAL A 187 19.63 19.18 0.81
CA VAL A 187 18.90 19.08 -0.47
C VAL A 187 19.75 19.62 -1.61
N GLU A 188 20.36 20.79 -1.45
CA GLU A 188 21.22 21.41 -2.47
C GLU A 188 22.44 20.53 -2.80
N VAL A 189 23.11 19.98 -1.79
CA VAL A 189 24.24 19.04 -1.99
C VAL A 189 23.79 17.83 -2.82
N ARG A 190 22.60 17.29 -2.59
CA ARG A 190 22.12 16.18 -3.42
C ARG A 190 21.79 16.61 -4.84
N GLU A 191 21.13 17.75 -5.02
CA GLU A 191 20.80 18.25 -6.36
C GLU A 191 22.07 18.54 -7.17
N THR A 192 23.11 19.10 -6.55
CA THR A 192 24.40 19.30 -7.19
C THR A 192 25.09 17.98 -7.55
N HIS A 193 25.09 16.98 -6.66
CA HIS A 193 25.59 15.63 -6.97
C HIS A 193 24.79 14.94 -8.10
N ALA A 194 23.47 15.10 -8.11
CA ALA A 194 22.60 14.56 -9.16
C ALA A 194 22.88 15.26 -10.51
N ARG A 195 23.10 16.58 -10.51
CA ARG A 195 23.49 17.36 -11.70
C ARG A 195 24.87 16.97 -12.20
N ALA A 196 25.85 16.78 -11.30
CA ALA A 196 27.19 16.33 -11.67
C ALA A 196 27.20 14.91 -12.26
N SER A 197 26.33 14.03 -11.76
CA SER A 197 26.21 12.64 -12.24
C SER A 197 25.40 12.52 -13.54
N SER A 198 24.53 13.49 -13.83
CA SER A 198 23.73 13.54 -15.06
C SER A 198 24.37 14.40 -16.15
N SER A 199 25.38 15.22 -15.83
CA SER A 199 26.22 15.86 -16.83
C SER A 199 26.96 14.79 -17.64
N PRO A 200 26.88 14.82 -18.98
CA PRO A 200 27.72 13.97 -19.81
C PRO A 200 29.18 14.30 -19.48
N MET A 201 29.93 13.32 -18.99
CA MET A 201 31.36 13.50 -18.73
C MET A 201 32.01 14.17 -19.95
N PRO A 202 32.91 15.15 -19.74
CA PRO A 202 33.75 15.63 -20.83
C PRO A 202 34.44 14.40 -21.42
N ARG A 203 34.21 14.15 -22.71
CA ARG A 203 34.98 13.18 -23.48
C ARG A 203 36.45 13.42 -23.14
N THR A 204 37.13 12.35 -22.77
CA THR A 204 38.51 12.39 -22.26
C THR A 204 39.40 13.32 -23.12
N PRO A 205 40.46 13.92 -22.55
CA PRO A 205 41.39 14.78 -23.31
C PRO A 205 41.97 14.11 -24.57
N SER A 206 42.00 12.78 -24.59
CA SER A 206 42.35 11.93 -25.73
C SER A 206 41.46 12.17 -26.95
N ASP A 207 40.15 12.29 -26.77
CA ASP A 207 39.22 12.46 -27.89
C ASP A 207 39.29 13.89 -28.46
N ALA A 208 39.51 14.88 -27.60
CA ALA A 208 39.74 16.26 -28.03
C ALA A 208 41.06 16.40 -28.79
N PHE A 209 42.13 15.75 -28.35
CA PHE A 209 43.42 15.74 -29.04
C PHE A 209 43.33 15.03 -30.39
N THR A 210 42.64 13.89 -30.45
CA THR A 210 42.46 13.13 -31.70
C THR A 210 41.60 13.89 -32.70
N ALA A 211 40.53 14.56 -32.25
CA ALA A 211 39.70 15.41 -33.11
C ALA A 211 40.45 16.65 -33.61
N GLN A 212 41.27 17.27 -32.78
CA GLN A 212 42.07 18.44 -33.15
C GLN A 212 43.24 18.07 -34.09
N LEU A 213 43.84 16.89 -33.92
CA LEU A 213 44.86 16.35 -34.83
C LEU A 213 44.26 15.93 -36.18
N LEU A 214 43.06 15.34 -36.20
CA LEU A 214 42.36 15.01 -37.45
C LEU A 214 41.88 16.26 -38.21
N GLN A 215 41.50 17.32 -37.49
CA GLN A 215 41.19 18.62 -38.09
C GLN A 215 42.42 19.31 -38.66
N SER A 216 43.58 19.28 -37.97
CA SER A 216 44.80 19.90 -38.48
C SER A 216 45.39 19.17 -39.70
N LEU A 217 45.09 17.88 -39.86
CA LEU A 217 45.48 17.08 -41.02
C LEU A 217 44.46 17.10 -42.17
N GLY A 218 43.33 17.81 -42.04
CA GLY A 218 42.30 17.89 -43.08
C GLY A 218 41.53 16.59 -43.34
N LEU A 219 41.59 15.61 -42.43
CA LEU A 219 41.02 14.26 -42.58
C LEU A 219 39.64 14.12 -41.92
N SER A 220 38.85 15.20 -41.90
CA SER A 220 37.57 15.24 -41.18
C SER A 220 36.52 14.27 -41.76
N ASP A 221 36.64 13.92 -43.04
CA ASP A 221 35.68 13.03 -43.74
C ASP A 221 35.91 11.54 -43.48
N LEU A 222 37.09 11.13 -42.99
CA LEU A 222 37.37 9.73 -42.65
C LEU A 222 36.75 9.30 -41.31
N ALA A 223 36.55 10.24 -40.37
CA ALA A 223 35.96 9.94 -39.06
C ALA A 223 34.45 9.63 -39.14
N ARG A 224 33.74 10.08 -40.18
CA ARG A 224 32.30 9.84 -40.35
C ARG A 224 31.97 8.44 -40.90
N ASN A 225 32.93 7.72 -41.48
CA ASN A 225 32.65 6.48 -42.21
C ASN A 225 33.00 5.19 -41.44
N LEU A 226 33.56 5.29 -40.22
CA LEU A 226 33.94 4.13 -39.40
C LEU A 226 32.98 3.82 -38.25
N GLY A 227 31.88 4.57 -38.11
CA GLY A 227 30.89 4.41 -37.05
C GLY A 227 29.65 3.62 -37.48
N SER A 228 29.78 2.34 -37.83
CA SER A 228 28.65 1.42 -37.91
C SER A 228 29.10 -0.02 -37.61
N PRO A 229 28.65 -0.64 -36.51
CA PRO A 229 28.96 -2.02 -36.22
C PRO A 229 28.06 -2.93 -37.05
N SER A 230 28.60 -3.50 -38.13
CA SER A 230 28.01 -4.69 -38.75
C SER A 230 28.44 -5.92 -37.95
N SER A 231 27.45 -6.75 -37.63
CA SER A 231 27.52 -8.06 -37.02
C SER A 231 28.60 -8.96 -37.63
N VAL A 232 29.56 -9.38 -36.81
CA VAL A 232 30.55 -10.41 -37.15
C VAL A 232 30.10 -11.74 -36.53
N THR A 233 29.94 -12.72 -37.41
CA THR A 233 29.82 -14.17 -37.15
C THR A 233 31.04 -14.73 -36.42
N ASP A 234 30.79 -15.48 -35.34
CA ASP A 234 31.80 -16.25 -34.60
C ASP A 234 32.38 -17.43 -35.42
N PRO A 235 33.70 -17.71 -35.32
CA PRO A 235 34.32 -18.94 -35.80
C PRO A 235 34.27 -20.09 -34.77
N PRO A 236 34.39 -21.37 -35.20
CA PRO A 236 34.23 -22.54 -34.34
C PRO A 236 35.48 -22.85 -33.49
N ALA A 237 35.24 -23.30 -32.27
CA ALA A 237 36.27 -23.69 -31.30
C ALA A 237 36.96 -25.04 -31.65
N PRO A 238 38.25 -25.22 -31.30
CA PRO A 238 38.98 -26.46 -31.55
C PRO A 238 38.69 -27.56 -30.49
N ALA A 239 38.65 -28.79 -30.98
CA ALA A 239 38.43 -30.01 -30.20
C ALA A 239 39.60 -30.33 -29.25
N THR A 240 39.28 -30.71 -28.01
CA THR A 240 40.19 -31.34 -27.06
C THR A 240 40.00 -32.86 -27.04
N PRO A 241 41.08 -33.66 -26.85
CA PRO A 241 41.06 -35.10 -26.97
C PRO A 241 40.58 -35.83 -25.70
N ALA A 242 40.06 -37.03 -25.93
CA ALA A 242 39.48 -37.95 -24.96
C ALA A 242 40.52 -38.54 -23.99
N SER A 243 40.15 -38.60 -22.71
CA SER A 243 40.86 -39.35 -21.67
C SER A 243 40.06 -40.57 -21.24
N TYR A 244 40.61 -41.71 -21.67
CA TYR A 244 40.65 -43.05 -21.11
C TYR A 244 39.68 -43.51 -20.01
N VAL A 245 39.06 -44.64 -20.31
CA VAL A 245 38.32 -45.61 -19.51
C VAL A 245 39.18 -46.18 -18.36
N GLN A 246 38.62 -46.28 -17.14
CA GLN A 246 38.97 -47.36 -16.22
C GLN A 246 37.74 -47.99 -15.54
N ARG A 247 37.76 -49.33 -15.57
CA ARG A 247 36.79 -50.30 -15.07
C ARG A 247 36.99 -50.60 -13.57
N PRO A 248 36.02 -51.27 -12.93
CA PRO A 248 36.03 -51.58 -11.50
C PRO A 248 36.76 -52.90 -11.19
N TYR A 249 37.25 -53.04 -9.96
CA TYR A 249 37.73 -54.31 -9.38
C TYR A 249 36.74 -54.85 -8.35
N GLN A 250 36.53 -56.17 -8.39
CA GLN A 250 35.74 -56.98 -7.46
C GLN A 250 36.64 -57.76 -6.47
N THR A 251 36.19 -57.88 -5.20
CA THR A 251 36.24 -59.06 -4.27
C THR A 251 37.60 -59.61 -3.78
N PRO A 252 37.74 -60.27 -2.58
CA PRO A 252 36.82 -61.31 -2.05
C PRO A 252 36.57 -61.45 -0.53
N SER A 253 35.68 -62.40 -0.24
CA SER A 253 35.01 -62.87 0.98
C SER A 253 35.84 -63.55 2.08
N THR A 254 35.25 -63.63 3.29
CA THR A 254 35.20 -64.80 4.20
C THR A 254 34.05 -64.60 5.23
N MET A 255 32.96 -65.38 5.18
CA MET A 255 32.57 -66.51 6.08
C MET A 255 32.76 -66.22 7.59
N VAL A 256 31.77 -66.34 8.49
CA VAL A 256 31.16 -67.59 8.99
C VAL A 256 29.86 -67.28 9.79
N ASP A 257 28.81 -68.11 9.57
CA ASP A 257 27.51 -68.28 10.29
C ASP A 257 27.71 -69.17 11.57
N PRO A 258 26.71 -69.70 12.33
CA PRO A 258 25.28 -69.37 12.54
C PRO A 258 24.83 -69.48 14.03
N ARG A 259 23.56 -69.11 14.34
CA ARG A 259 22.51 -69.90 15.08
C ARG A 259 21.50 -69.05 15.87
N THR A 260 20.25 -69.17 15.43
CA THR A 260 18.92 -69.01 16.09
C THR A 260 18.72 -69.91 17.33
N PRO A 261 17.53 -69.98 18.00
CA PRO A 261 16.52 -68.97 18.40
C PRO A 261 15.99 -69.19 19.85
N TRP A 262 15.21 -68.25 20.42
CA TRP A 262 14.12 -68.59 21.37
C TRP A 262 13.09 -67.47 21.45
N ALA A 263 11.82 -67.87 21.36
CA ALA A 263 10.63 -67.05 21.38
C ALA A 263 10.23 -66.68 22.81
N SER A 264 9.60 -65.51 23.02
CA SER A 264 8.44 -65.45 23.93
C SER A 264 7.56 -64.24 23.65
N ARG A 265 6.30 -64.57 23.44
CA ARG A 265 5.12 -63.72 23.52
C ARG A 265 5.14 -62.92 24.83
N GLN A 266 4.71 -61.67 24.78
CA GLN A 266 3.66 -61.14 25.66
C GLN A 266 3.25 -59.74 25.20
N SER A 267 1.94 -59.55 25.13
CA SER A 267 1.17 -58.31 25.08
C SER A 267 0.04 -58.52 26.11
N PRO A 268 -0.68 -57.50 26.61
CA PRO A 268 -0.49 -56.05 26.55
C PRO A 268 -0.45 -55.40 27.97
N ASP A 269 0.04 -54.17 28.08
CA ASP A 269 -0.38 -53.29 29.19
C ASP A 269 -0.68 -51.88 28.64
N PRO A 270 -1.92 -51.35 28.80
CA PRO A 270 -2.39 -50.20 28.05
C PRO A 270 -2.44 -48.88 28.83
N PHE A 271 -1.68 -48.65 29.92
CA PHE A 271 -1.59 -47.31 30.53
C PHE A 271 -0.24 -47.11 31.26
N GLY A 272 0.68 -46.34 30.66
CA GLY A 272 1.93 -45.94 31.30
C GLY A 272 2.53 -44.72 30.61
N GLY A 273 2.41 -43.55 31.24
CA GLY A 273 2.72 -42.25 30.67
C GLY A 273 4.20 -42.04 30.29
N SER A 274 4.40 -41.21 29.27
CA SER A 274 5.70 -40.62 28.93
C SER A 274 5.61 -39.10 28.97
N THR A 275 6.45 -38.54 29.84
CA THR A 275 6.88 -37.15 29.90
C THR A 275 7.65 -36.78 28.63
N VAL A 276 7.10 -35.86 27.82
CA VAL A 276 7.82 -35.28 26.69
C VAL A 276 8.61 -34.05 27.17
N ARG A 277 9.93 -34.14 27.07
CA ARG A 277 10.84 -32.99 27.09
C ARG A 277 10.91 -32.38 25.68
N PRO A 278 10.71 -31.07 25.48
CA PRO A 278 10.95 -30.43 24.19
C PRO A 278 12.44 -30.06 24.04
N THR A 279 13.09 -30.61 23.02
CA THR A 279 14.40 -30.16 22.54
C THR A 279 14.21 -29.10 21.44
N ASN A 280 14.69 -27.88 21.71
CA ASN A 280 14.73 -26.77 20.78
C ASN A 280 15.78 -27.00 19.68
N PHE A 281 15.35 -27.04 18.42
CA PHE A 281 16.19 -27.22 17.22
C PHE A 281 16.32 -25.95 16.36
N PHE A 282 16.14 -24.76 16.94
CA PHE A 282 16.18 -23.48 16.21
C PHE A 282 17.18 -22.51 16.85
N THR A 283 18.48 -22.77 16.75
CA THR A 283 19.54 -21.73 16.80
C THR A 283 20.91 -22.38 16.65
N LYS A 284 21.40 -22.47 15.40
CA LYS A 284 22.82 -22.39 15.00
C LYS A 284 22.93 -22.74 13.52
N ASN A 285 22.85 -21.73 12.67
CA ASN A 285 23.54 -21.61 11.38
C ASN A 285 23.03 -20.34 10.66
N LEU A 286 23.59 -19.17 11.04
CA LEU A 286 23.36 -17.90 10.33
C LEU A 286 24.66 -17.11 10.13
N LEU A 287 25.80 -17.80 10.04
CA LEU A 287 27.05 -17.18 9.59
C LEU A 287 27.70 -18.11 8.57
N ALA A 288 27.90 -17.57 7.37
CA ALA A 288 28.45 -18.18 6.16
C ALA A 288 27.50 -19.09 5.35
N SER A 289 26.78 -18.48 4.41
CA SER A 289 26.40 -19.14 3.15
C SER A 289 26.51 -18.14 2.00
N PRO A 290 27.12 -18.53 0.86
CA PRO A 290 27.29 -17.66 -0.29
C PRO A 290 25.94 -17.39 -0.98
N ALA A 291 25.83 -16.23 -1.63
CA ALA A 291 24.64 -15.78 -2.34
C ALA A 291 24.10 -16.87 -3.29
N SER A 292 22.92 -17.41 -2.98
CA SER A 292 22.15 -18.23 -3.92
C SER A 292 21.31 -17.30 -4.82
N PRO A 293 21.30 -17.49 -6.15
CA PRO A 293 20.58 -16.62 -7.08
C PRO A 293 19.07 -16.90 -6.99
N SER A 294 18.31 -15.99 -6.40
CA SER A 294 16.83 -15.99 -6.43
C SER A 294 16.27 -15.51 -7.77
N ALA A 295 16.70 -16.12 -8.87
CA ALA A 295 16.35 -15.74 -10.24
C ALA A 295 15.24 -16.62 -10.86
N ASN A 296 14.34 -17.21 -10.06
CA ASN A 296 13.33 -18.12 -10.59
C ASN A 296 11.92 -17.90 -10.02
N ARG A 297 11.46 -16.64 -10.01
CA ARG A 297 10.01 -16.38 -10.10
C ARG A 297 9.65 -16.55 -11.57
N SER A 298 8.73 -17.45 -11.87
CA SER A 298 8.31 -17.82 -13.23
C SER A 298 8.09 -16.59 -14.10
N ARG A 299 9.08 -16.24 -14.93
CA ARG A 299 8.89 -15.29 -16.03
C ARG A 299 7.82 -15.91 -16.94
N PRO A 300 6.79 -15.16 -17.37
CA PRO A 300 5.91 -15.65 -18.42
C PRO A 300 6.78 -16.03 -19.63
N VAL A 301 6.62 -17.27 -20.08
CA VAL A 301 7.56 -17.99 -20.97
C VAL A 301 7.68 -17.36 -22.38
N ASN A 302 6.85 -16.36 -22.71
CA ASN A 302 6.94 -15.61 -23.97
C ASN A 302 7.89 -14.41 -23.94
N LEU A 303 8.53 -14.15 -22.80
CA LEU A 303 9.63 -13.21 -22.74
C LEU A 303 10.90 -13.97 -23.12
N SER A 304 11.41 -13.63 -24.29
CA SER A 304 12.55 -14.25 -24.97
C SER A 304 13.85 -14.20 -24.17
N GLY A 305 13.89 -13.42 -23.09
CA GLY A 305 15.10 -13.15 -22.32
C GLY A 305 15.92 -12.01 -22.90
N ASP A 306 15.68 -11.67 -24.17
CA ASP A 306 16.21 -10.49 -24.84
C ASP A 306 15.42 -9.24 -24.39
N PRO A 307 16.04 -8.31 -23.64
CA PRO A 307 15.37 -7.13 -23.12
C PRO A 307 14.70 -6.28 -24.21
N ALA A 308 15.28 -6.21 -25.41
CA ALA A 308 14.74 -5.37 -26.48
C ALA A 308 13.43 -5.94 -27.04
N ARG A 309 13.41 -7.25 -27.33
CA ARG A 309 12.20 -7.96 -27.79
C ARG A 309 11.11 -8.00 -26.74
N ASP A 310 11.51 -8.18 -25.49
CA ASP A 310 10.60 -8.22 -24.34
C ASP A 310 9.88 -6.87 -24.15
N VAL A 311 10.60 -5.75 -24.32
CA VAL A 311 10.02 -4.39 -24.28
C VAL A 311 9.00 -4.17 -25.39
N ASP A 312 9.28 -4.60 -26.62
CA ASP A 312 8.35 -4.41 -27.74
C ASP A 312 7.08 -5.25 -27.58
N VAL A 313 7.19 -6.49 -27.11
CA VAL A 313 6.03 -7.35 -26.80
C VAL A 313 5.19 -6.72 -25.69
N VAL A 314 5.83 -6.27 -24.62
CA VAL A 314 5.14 -5.62 -23.49
C VAL A 314 4.47 -4.32 -23.92
N ARG A 315 5.12 -3.52 -24.76
CA ARG A 315 4.54 -2.30 -25.31
C ARG A 315 3.28 -2.61 -26.11
N ARG A 316 3.30 -3.62 -26.99
CA ARG A 316 2.10 -4.05 -27.72
C ARG A 316 0.96 -4.51 -26.80
N ILE A 317 1.28 -5.20 -25.70
CA ILE A 317 0.27 -5.60 -24.70
C ILE A 317 -0.33 -4.36 -24.02
N ALA A 318 0.49 -3.37 -23.69
CA ALA A 318 0.05 -2.14 -23.03
C ALA A 318 -0.72 -1.18 -23.97
N GLU A 319 -0.38 -1.16 -25.27
CA GLU A 319 -1.00 -0.30 -26.30
C GLU A 319 -2.24 -0.92 -26.94
N SER A 320 -2.36 -2.25 -26.97
CA SER A 320 -3.53 -2.98 -27.49
C SER A 320 -4.30 -3.78 -26.42
N PRO A 321 -4.59 -3.20 -25.24
CA PRO A 321 -5.28 -3.93 -24.19
C PRO A 321 -6.75 -4.12 -24.56
N ARG A 322 -7.17 -5.38 -24.66
CA ARG A 322 -8.59 -5.74 -24.75
C ARG A 322 -9.21 -5.66 -23.36
N THR A 323 -9.46 -4.43 -22.90
CA THR A 323 -10.28 -4.20 -21.70
C THR A 323 -11.76 -4.25 -22.06
N TYR A 324 -12.55 -4.72 -21.11
CA TYR A 324 -14.00 -4.81 -21.24
C TYR A 324 -14.62 -3.89 -20.20
N ALA A 325 -15.76 -3.27 -20.53
CA ALA A 325 -16.54 -2.51 -19.55
C ALA A 325 -17.01 -3.44 -18.41
N ALA A 326 -17.21 -2.90 -17.21
CA ALA A 326 -17.70 -3.65 -16.05
C ALA A 326 -19.21 -3.99 -16.12
N ASP A 327 -19.85 -3.76 -17.27
CA ASP A 327 -21.27 -4.00 -17.49
C ASP A 327 -21.54 -5.45 -17.96
N PRO A 328 -22.82 -5.90 -17.97
CA PRO A 328 -23.15 -7.27 -18.38
C PRO A 328 -22.69 -7.63 -19.79
N ALA A 329 -22.68 -6.68 -20.74
CA ALA A 329 -22.25 -6.92 -22.11
C ALA A 329 -20.73 -7.13 -22.21
N GLY A 330 -19.96 -6.33 -21.48
CA GLY A 330 -18.51 -6.46 -21.34
C GLY A 330 -18.13 -7.78 -20.67
N ILE A 331 -18.86 -8.19 -19.64
CA ILE A 331 -18.67 -9.50 -18.98
C ILE A 331 -18.92 -10.64 -19.97
N GLN A 332 -20.04 -10.60 -20.72
CA GLN A 332 -20.36 -11.65 -21.70
C GLN A 332 -19.29 -11.75 -22.81
N ARG A 333 -18.82 -10.60 -23.32
CA ARG A 333 -17.79 -10.56 -24.36
C ARG A 333 -16.45 -11.09 -23.84
N TYR A 334 -16.07 -10.70 -22.62
CA TYR A 334 -14.90 -11.25 -21.94
C TYR A 334 -14.98 -12.77 -21.80
N THR A 335 -16.11 -13.31 -21.35
CA THR A 335 -16.27 -14.76 -21.19
C THR A 335 -16.10 -15.50 -22.52
N SER A 336 -16.68 -14.97 -23.61
CA SER A 336 -16.53 -15.53 -24.97
C SER A 336 -15.08 -15.47 -25.46
N ASP A 337 -14.45 -14.30 -25.37
CA ASP A 337 -13.09 -14.08 -25.86
C ASP A 337 -12.06 -14.86 -25.02
N PHE A 338 -12.26 -14.96 -23.70
CA PHE A 338 -11.43 -15.76 -22.81
C PHE A 338 -11.57 -17.27 -23.10
N ALA A 339 -12.77 -17.76 -23.37
CA ALA A 339 -12.98 -19.16 -23.79
C ALA A 339 -12.31 -19.46 -25.13
N ALA A 340 -12.45 -18.57 -26.12
CA ALA A 340 -11.79 -18.68 -27.42
C ALA A 340 -10.26 -18.68 -27.27
N TRP A 341 -9.72 -17.74 -26.48
CA TRP A 341 -8.29 -17.66 -26.20
C TRP A 341 -7.78 -18.93 -25.49
N MET A 342 -8.51 -19.41 -24.48
CA MET A 342 -8.18 -20.65 -23.75
C MET A 342 -8.22 -21.89 -24.66
N SER A 343 -9.12 -21.96 -25.64
CA SER A 343 -9.17 -23.06 -26.60
C SER A 343 -7.91 -23.12 -27.50
N GLN A 344 -7.32 -21.97 -27.80
CA GLN A 344 -6.13 -21.85 -28.65
C GLN A 344 -4.83 -21.97 -27.83
N ASN A 345 -4.84 -21.47 -26.59
CA ASN A 345 -3.62 -21.25 -25.79
C ASN A 345 -3.54 -22.06 -24.49
N GLY A 346 -4.62 -22.71 -24.05
CA GLY A 346 -4.75 -23.28 -22.70
C GLY A 346 -3.71 -24.35 -22.35
N ASN A 347 -3.24 -25.11 -23.34
CA ASN A 347 -2.27 -26.19 -23.18
C ASN A 347 -0.84 -25.82 -23.59
N ILE A 348 -0.60 -24.59 -24.04
CA ILE A 348 0.73 -24.16 -24.50
C ILE A 348 1.52 -23.69 -23.28
N GLN A 349 2.75 -24.18 -23.15
CA GLN A 349 3.68 -23.77 -22.07
C GLN A 349 4.02 -22.27 -22.13
N SER A 350 3.85 -21.67 -23.31
CA SER A 350 4.10 -20.27 -23.63
C SER A 350 2.95 -19.63 -24.44
N PRO A 351 1.82 -19.30 -23.80
CA PRO A 351 0.62 -18.83 -24.49
C PRO A 351 0.76 -17.37 -24.95
N ASP A 352 0.36 -17.04 -26.17
CA ASP A 352 0.49 -15.66 -26.70
C ASP A 352 -0.30 -14.67 -25.83
N TYR A 353 0.43 -13.77 -25.17
CA TYR A 353 -0.14 -12.80 -24.26
C TYR A 353 -0.55 -11.49 -24.95
N VAL A 354 -0.16 -11.27 -26.22
CA VAL A 354 -0.59 -10.09 -26.98
C VAL A 354 -2.10 -10.11 -27.22
N SER A 355 -2.67 -11.31 -27.35
CA SER A 355 -4.11 -11.53 -27.54
C SER A 355 -4.87 -11.86 -26.25
N PHE A 356 -4.24 -11.76 -25.07
CA PHE A 356 -4.85 -12.13 -23.79
C PHE A 356 -6.03 -11.20 -23.43
N PRO A 357 -7.23 -11.73 -23.16
CA PRO A 357 -8.37 -10.93 -22.72
C PRO A 357 -8.30 -10.61 -21.22
N PHE A 358 -8.42 -9.33 -20.86
CA PHE A 358 -8.32 -8.86 -19.47
C PHE A 358 -9.66 -8.80 -18.75
N THR A 359 -9.67 -8.98 -17.43
CA THR A 359 -10.88 -9.00 -16.61
C THR A 359 -11.71 -7.70 -16.79
N PRO A 360 -13.05 -7.77 -16.93
CA PRO A 360 -13.90 -6.60 -17.07
C PRO A 360 -13.73 -5.56 -15.97
N GLY A 361 -13.73 -4.28 -16.35
CA GLY A 361 -13.57 -3.14 -15.45
C GLY A 361 -12.16 -2.95 -14.89
N THR A 362 -11.17 -3.74 -15.33
CA THR A 362 -9.77 -3.52 -14.94
C THR A 362 -9.10 -2.49 -15.84
N ALA A 363 -8.07 -1.85 -15.32
CA ALA A 363 -7.22 -0.93 -16.06
C ALA A 363 -6.28 -1.70 -17.00
N ASN A 364 -5.75 -0.99 -17.99
CA ASN A 364 -4.81 -1.54 -18.96
C ASN A 364 -3.52 -2.02 -18.27
N PRO A 365 -2.93 -3.15 -18.68
CA PRO A 365 -1.64 -3.59 -18.16
C PRO A 365 -0.56 -2.54 -18.35
N GLY A 366 0.19 -2.25 -17.30
CA GLY A 366 1.24 -1.24 -17.37
C GLY A 366 0.72 0.19 -17.20
N SER A 367 -0.54 0.37 -16.82
CA SER A 367 -1.06 1.68 -16.38
C SER A 367 -0.64 2.05 -14.95
N ARG A 368 0.19 1.20 -14.31
CA ARG A 368 0.51 1.21 -12.87
C ARG A 368 -0.69 0.84 -12.01
N GLU A 369 -1.48 -0.09 -12.51
CA GLU A 369 -2.55 -0.74 -11.77
C GLU A 369 -2.02 -1.71 -10.71
N CYS A 370 -2.87 -2.03 -9.73
CA CYS A 370 -2.59 -3.13 -8.83
C CYS A 370 -2.63 -4.46 -9.59
N PHE A 371 -1.54 -5.24 -9.53
CA PHE A 371 -1.49 -6.54 -10.24
C PHE A 371 -2.48 -7.58 -9.72
N ARG A 372 -3.05 -7.40 -8.50
CA ARG A 372 -3.99 -8.36 -7.89
C ARG A 372 -5.46 -8.05 -8.21
N CYS A 373 -5.87 -6.79 -8.18
CA CYS A 373 -7.26 -6.41 -8.49
C CYS A 373 -7.43 -5.75 -9.86
N GLY A 374 -6.34 -5.46 -10.56
CA GLY A 374 -6.34 -4.83 -11.88
C GLY A 374 -6.85 -3.38 -11.87
N LYS A 375 -7.05 -2.74 -10.72
CA LYS A 375 -7.59 -1.37 -10.62
C LYS A 375 -6.48 -0.33 -10.41
N LEU A 376 -6.70 0.86 -10.95
CA LEU A 376 -6.04 2.09 -10.48
C LEU A 376 -6.79 2.54 -9.23
N THR A 377 -6.07 2.75 -8.13
CA THR A 377 -6.67 3.09 -6.83
C THR A 377 -5.96 4.28 -6.21
N VAL A 378 -6.67 4.95 -5.30
CA VAL A 378 -6.16 6.05 -4.47
C VAL A 378 -6.41 5.64 -3.00
N PRO A 379 -5.35 5.43 -2.19
CA PRO A 379 -3.95 5.49 -2.55
C PRO A 379 -3.54 4.34 -3.51
N PRO A 380 -2.57 4.58 -4.40
CA PRO A 380 -2.06 3.55 -5.30
C PRO A 380 -1.38 2.43 -4.51
N HIS A 381 -1.73 1.18 -4.83
CA HIS A 381 -1.13 0.00 -4.23
C HIS A 381 -0.70 -1.00 -5.30
N PHE A 382 0.41 -1.71 -5.04
CA PHE A 382 0.98 -2.69 -5.96
C PHE A 382 1.11 -4.06 -5.27
N GLY A 383 0.43 -5.06 -5.83
CA GLY A 383 0.64 -6.46 -5.47
C GLY A 383 -0.13 -6.94 -4.24
N THR A 384 0.26 -8.13 -3.77
CA THR A 384 -0.54 -8.96 -2.85
C THR A 384 -0.67 -8.41 -1.43
N TRP A 385 0.33 -7.67 -0.94
CA TRP A 385 0.42 -7.31 0.48
C TRP A 385 -0.40 -6.07 0.88
N VAL A 386 -0.75 -5.20 -0.07
CA VAL A 386 -1.44 -3.92 0.19
C VAL A 386 -2.82 -3.87 -0.48
N CYS A 387 -3.13 -4.87 -1.31
CA CYS A 387 -4.42 -4.95 -1.99
C CYS A 387 -5.50 -5.50 -1.06
N LEU A 388 -6.42 -4.62 -0.63
CA LEU A 388 -7.61 -4.95 0.18
C LEU A 388 -8.77 -5.56 -0.60
N ALA A 389 -8.59 -5.80 -1.91
CA ALA A 389 -9.58 -6.48 -2.74
C ALA A 389 -9.99 -7.81 -2.07
N GLN A 390 -11.29 -7.94 -1.77
CA GLN A 390 -11.85 -9.12 -1.14
C GLN A 390 -11.95 -10.27 -2.15
N ASN A 391 -12.00 -11.50 -1.64
CA ASN A 391 -12.21 -12.71 -2.45
C ASN A 391 -13.37 -12.51 -3.44
N GLY A 392 -13.08 -12.61 -4.74
CA GLY A 392 -14.04 -12.39 -5.83
C GLY A 392 -13.84 -11.09 -6.63
N THR A 393 -13.02 -10.16 -6.14
CA THR A 393 -12.62 -8.95 -6.89
C THR A 393 -11.18 -9.00 -7.44
N GLU A 394 -10.52 -10.15 -7.25
CA GLU A 394 -9.17 -10.40 -7.75
C GLU A 394 -9.19 -10.85 -9.21
N VAL A 395 -8.20 -10.40 -9.98
CA VAL A 395 -8.01 -10.89 -11.35
C VAL A 395 -7.45 -12.32 -11.32
N PRO A 396 -7.71 -13.15 -12.35
CA PRO A 396 -7.18 -14.51 -12.41
C PRO A 396 -5.66 -14.56 -12.29
N ALA A 397 -5.11 -15.61 -11.69
CA ALA A 397 -3.67 -15.74 -11.43
C ALA A 397 -2.78 -15.57 -12.70
N ARG A 398 -3.26 -16.00 -13.87
CA ARG A 398 -2.56 -15.79 -15.15
C ARG A 398 -2.47 -14.31 -15.50
N GLU A 399 -3.56 -13.56 -15.32
CA GLU A 399 -3.60 -12.12 -15.53
C GLU A 399 -2.70 -11.39 -14.53
N THR A 400 -2.72 -11.79 -13.25
CA THR A 400 -1.82 -11.26 -12.21
C THR A 400 -0.35 -11.41 -12.60
N ASN A 401 0.05 -12.58 -13.09
CA ASN A 401 1.42 -12.84 -13.53
C ASN A 401 1.80 -12.00 -14.75
N LEU A 402 0.88 -11.85 -15.71
CA LEU A 402 1.08 -11.03 -16.90
C LEU A 402 1.25 -9.55 -16.53
N ARG A 403 0.35 -9.00 -15.71
CA ARG A 403 0.41 -7.60 -15.23
C ARG A 403 1.71 -7.33 -14.47
N ASN A 404 2.12 -8.24 -13.61
CA ASN A 404 3.40 -8.14 -12.90
C ASN A 404 4.60 -8.13 -13.86
N ALA A 405 4.59 -8.97 -14.90
CA ALA A 405 5.67 -9.01 -15.88
C ALA A 405 5.73 -7.73 -16.74
N VAL A 406 4.57 -7.27 -17.22
CA VAL A 406 4.43 -5.98 -17.95
C VAL A 406 4.94 -4.83 -17.08
N GLY A 407 4.47 -4.74 -15.84
CA GLY A 407 4.91 -3.71 -14.90
C GLY A 407 6.40 -3.82 -14.57
N ALA A 408 6.98 -5.02 -14.52
CA ALA A 408 8.40 -5.21 -14.27
C ALA A 408 9.31 -4.75 -15.42
N ILE A 409 8.83 -4.88 -16.66
CA ILE A 409 9.56 -4.47 -17.85
C ILE A 409 9.41 -2.96 -18.08
N LEU A 410 8.20 -2.42 -17.95
CA LEU A 410 7.95 -0.98 -18.13
C LEU A 410 8.51 -0.13 -16.99
N TYR A 411 8.52 -0.67 -15.77
CA TYR A 411 8.94 0.05 -14.57
C TYR A 411 10.01 -0.76 -13.81
N PRO A 412 11.29 -0.63 -14.20
CA PRO A 412 12.41 -1.24 -13.52
C PRO A 412 12.45 -0.87 -12.03
N ALA A 413 13.12 -1.70 -11.22
CA ALA A 413 13.30 -1.44 -9.80
C ALA A 413 13.89 -0.04 -9.58
N GLY A 414 13.21 0.80 -8.79
CA GLY A 414 13.54 2.22 -8.58
C GLY A 414 12.61 3.22 -9.27
N GLN A 415 11.86 2.80 -10.30
CA GLN A 415 10.86 3.65 -10.98
C GLN A 415 9.40 3.29 -10.66
N ARG A 416 9.19 2.27 -9.83
CA ARG A 416 7.87 1.86 -9.31
C ARG A 416 7.39 2.77 -8.19
N THR A 417 7.56 4.07 -8.34
CA THR A 417 6.90 5.03 -7.44
C THR A 417 5.43 5.10 -7.82
N PRO A 418 4.52 5.15 -6.83
CA PRO A 418 3.13 5.47 -7.11
C PRO A 418 3.04 6.80 -7.88
N VAL A 419 2.39 6.83 -9.06
CA VAL A 419 2.12 8.12 -9.72
C VAL A 419 1.11 8.85 -8.85
N ARG A 420 1.36 10.11 -8.53
CA ARG A 420 0.28 11.01 -8.11
C ARG A 420 -0.65 11.20 -9.31
N ILE A 421 -1.94 10.91 -9.16
CA ILE A 421 -2.98 11.06 -10.20
C ILE A 421 -3.30 12.56 -10.41
N SER A 422 -2.30 13.40 -10.63
CA SER A 422 -2.47 14.82 -10.96
C SER A 422 -2.37 15.10 -12.46
N GLN A 423 -2.26 14.06 -13.30
CA GLN A 423 -2.04 14.20 -14.76
C GLN A 423 -3.02 13.41 -15.65
N ILE A 424 -4.08 12.79 -15.10
CA ILE A 424 -5.16 12.27 -15.94
C ILE A 424 -6.15 13.39 -16.13
N HIS A 425 -6.25 13.88 -17.38
CA HIS A 425 -7.29 14.80 -17.81
C HIS A 425 -8.64 14.22 -17.37
N GLU A 426 -9.36 15.02 -16.58
CA GLU A 426 -10.69 14.73 -16.08
C GLU A 426 -11.59 14.33 -17.26
N VAL A 427 -11.82 13.03 -17.43
CA VAL A 427 -12.89 12.54 -18.31
C VAL A 427 -14.16 12.84 -17.54
N GLN A 428 -14.72 14.00 -17.88
CA GLN A 428 -15.95 14.57 -17.39
C GLN A 428 -17.06 13.51 -17.37
N TYR A 429 -17.38 13.00 -16.17
CA TYR A 429 -18.62 12.29 -15.94
C TYR A 429 -19.71 13.33 -15.69
N ASP A 430 -20.28 13.87 -16.77
CA ASP A 430 -21.56 14.58 -16.72
C ASP A 430 -22.69 13.56 -16.51
N LEU A 431 -22.80 13.05 -15.29
CA LEU A 431 -23.95 12.30 -14.82
C LEU A 431 -24.24 12.78 -13.41
N PHE A 432 -24.97 13.88 -13.32
CA PHE A 432 -25.94 14.30 -12.30
C PHE A 432 -26.01 15.83 -12.32
N GLY A 433 -27.04 16.36 -12.99
CA GLY A 433 -27.38 17.78 -12.93
C GLY A 433 -27.70 18.17 -11.49
N GLY A 434 -26.77 18.89 -10.86
CA GLY A 434 -26.97 19.58 -9.59
C GLY A 434 -27.71 20.88 -9.84
N HIS A 435 -28.98 20.91 -9.47
CA HIS A 435 -29.75 22.13 -9.29
C HIS A 435 -29.17 22.90 -8.11
N ASP A 436 -28.76 24.15 -8.34
CA ASP A 436 -28.24 25.07 -7.33
C ASP A 436 -29.42 25.66 -6.53
N PRO A 437 -29.57 25.36 -5.23
CA PRO A 437 -30.70 25.84 -4.42
C PRO A 437 -30.55 27.30 -3.97
N ASP A 438 -29.45 27.99 -4.26
CA ASP A 438 -29.19 29.35 -3.77
C ASP A 438 -29.28 30.43 -4.85
N GLN A 439 -29.94 30.16 -5.99
CA GLN A 439 -30.21 31.20 -6.98
C GLN A 439 -31.48 31.98 -6.60
N PRO A 440 -31.38 33.25 -6.16
CA PRO A 440 -32.57 34.06 -5.86
C PRO A 440 -33.36 34.32 -7.13
N LEU A 441 -34.61 33.85 -7.15
CA LEU A 441 -35.64 34.26 -8.09
C LEU A 441 -35.82 35.78 -7.96
N TYR A 442 -35.27 36.53 -8.92
CA TYR A 442 -35.69 37.90 -9.16
C TYR A 442 -37.11 37.83 -9.72
N GLU A 443 -38.07 38.24 -8.89
CA GLU A 443 -39.44 38.53 -9.32
C GLU A 443 -39.41 39.78 -10.20
N ASP A 444 -39.72 39.60 -11.49
CA ASP A 444 -40.06 40.67 -12.41
C ASP A 444 -41.37 41.31 -11.94
N ALA A 445 -41.24 42.44 -11.23
CA ALA A 445 -42.36 43.30 -10.87
C ALA A 445 -42.35 44.56 -11.76
N ASP A 446 -43.42 44.68 -12.54
CA ASP A 446 -44.15 45.91 -12.87
C ASP A 446 -43.40 47.04 -13.61
N GLU A 447 -43.34 46.92 -14.94
CA GLU A 447 -43.42 48.07 -15.84
C GLU A 447 -44.86 48.22 -16.35
N LEU A 448 -45.71 48.93 -15.59
CA LEU A 448 -46.92 49.54 -16.12
C LEU A 448 -46.58 50.92 -16.66
N GLU A 449 -46.31 50.95 -17.96
CA GLU A 449 -46.12 52.14 -18.77
C GLU A 449 -47.43 52.94 -18.85
N ASN A 450 -47.37 54.19 -18.39
CA ASN A 450 -48.39 55.22 -18.59
C ASN A 450 -48.20 55.86 -19.98
N GLY A 451 -49.28 56.02 -20.74
CA GLY A 451 -49.37 56.91 -21.90
C GLY A 451 -50.73 56.78 -22.57
N GLU A 452 -51.65 57.73 -22.34
CA GLU A 452 -52.14 58.72 -23.34
C GLU A 452 -53.08 58.09 -24.40
N GLU A 453 -54.28 58.58 -24.71
CA GLU A 453 -54.90 59.92 -24.69
C GLU A 453 -56.41 59.76 -24.99
N PRO A 454 -57.29 60.71 -24.63
CA PRO A 454 -58.67 60.75 -25.12
C PRO A 454 -58.86 61.81 -26.21
N THR A 455 -59.42 61.46 -27.37
CA THR A 455 -60.08 62.44 -28.25
C THR A 455 -61.24 61.85 -29.07
N VAL A 456 -62.40 62.52 -28.89
CA VAL A 456 -63.66 62.58 -29.66
C VAL A 456 -64.63 61.39 -29.60
#